data_AF-A0A9P1GQA1-F1
#
_entry.id   AF-A0A9P1GQA1-F1
#
_cell.length_a   1.000
_cell.length_b   1.000
_cell.length_c   1.000
_cell.angle_alpha   90.00
_cell.angle_beta   90.00
_cell.angle_gamma   90.00
#
_symmetry.space_group_name_H-M   'P 1'
#
loop_
_entity.id
_entity.type
_entity.pdbx_description
1 polymer ?
#
loop_
_entity_poly.entity_id
_entity_poly.type
_entity_poly.pdbx_seq_one_letter_code
_entity_poly.pdbx_strand_id
1 'polypeptide(L)'
;ALLGCVDVEACWSQSEYASVLKKNPDMPQEESESDFIFWCLRPRRLLVPLKMGGDHKIWRLEKSSLAPAQRGLQPVRWPKPLDDEKSMASPAIEKTGATAAK
;
A
#
# COMPACT_ATOMS: atom_id res chain seq x y z
N ALA A 1 -17.33 5.12 0.46
CA ALA A 1 -16.75 6.12 1.40
C ALA A 1 -15.24 6.01 1.35
N LEU A 2 -14.52 7.12 1.48
CA LEU A 2 -13.06 7.13 1.56
C LEU A 2 -12.63 6.83 3.01
N LEU A 3 -11.72 5.86 3.17
CA LEU A 3 -11.29 5.36 4.47
C LEU A 3 -9.91 5.88 4.92
N GLY A 4 -9.04 6.22 3.98
CA GLY A 4 -7.64 6.50 4.28
C GLY A 4 -6.80 6.58 3.02
N CYS A 5 -5.50 6.41 3.18
CA CYS A 5 -4.56 6.30 2.08
C CYS A 5 -3.37 5.41 2.46
N VAL A 6 -2.65 4.99 1.41
CA VAL A 6 -1.39 4.27 1.49
C VAL A 6 -0.43 4.91 0.49
N ASP A 7 0.85 4.68 0.67
CA ASP A 7 1.86 5.01 -0.32
C ASP A 7 2.12 3.78 -1.18
N VAL A 8 1.81 3.84 -2.47
CA VAL A 8 2.10 2.75 -3.42
C VAL A 8 3.55 2.88 -3.85
N GLU A 9 4.38 1.92 -3.46
CA GLU A 9 5.83 1.97 -3.68
C GLU A 9 6.26 1.08 -4.85
N ALA A 10 5.53 -0.02 -5.09
CA ALA A 10 5.76 -0.90 -6.22
C ALA A 10 4.49 -1.61 -6.68
N CYS A 11 4.54 -2.12 -7.92
CA CYS A 11 3.56 -3.03 -8.48
C CYS A 11 4.35 -4.23 -9.02
N TRP A 12 4.07 -5.42 -8.52
CA TRP A 12 4.76 -6.65 -8.92
C TRP A 12 3.80 -7.60 -9.61
N SER A 13 4.30 -8.30 -10.61
CA SER A 13 3.66 -9.52 -11.08
C SER A 13 3.71 -10.62 -10.01
N GLN A 14 2.85 -11.64 -10.12
CA GLN A 14 2.88 -12.77 -9.18
C GLN A 14 4.26 -13.46 -9.09
N SER A 15 5.01 -13.55 -10.19
CA SER A 15 6.35 -14.17 -10.20
C SER A 15 7.40 -13.35 -9.45
N GLU A 16 7.34 -12.02 -9.58
CA GLU A 16 8.18 -11.09 -8.81
C GLU A 16 7.82 -11.15 -7.32
N TYR A 17 6.53 -11.13 -6.99
CA TYR A 17 6.04 -11.24 -5.61
C TYR A 17 6.51 -12.54 -4.95
N ALA A 18 6.38 -13.69 -5.63
CA ALA A 18 6.87 -14.98 -5.14
C ALA A 18 8.39 -14.98 -4.89
N SER A 19 9.16 -14.27 -5.72
CA SER A 19 10.61 -14.14 -5.54
C SER A 19 10.97 -13.26 -4.35
N VAL A 20 10.20 -12.19 -4.10
CA VAL A 20 10.36 -11.31 -2.93
C VAL A 20 10.00 -12.04 -1.64
N LEU A 21 8.89 -12.78 -1.62
CA LEU A 21 8.47 -13.59 -0.46
C LEU A 21 9.53 -14.64 -0.08
N LYS A 22 10.12 -15.32 -1.07
CA LYS A 22 11.20 -16.29 -0.80
C LYS A 22 12.42 -15.67 -0.12
N LYS A 23 12.72 -14.40 -0.40
CA LYS A 23 13.82 -13.65 0.21
C LYS A 23 13.43 -13.04 1.56
N ASN A 24 12.13 -12.83 1.80
CA ASN A 24 11.60 -12.13 2.96
C ASN A 24 10.41 -12.93 3.54
N PRO A 25 10.66 -14.04 4.24
CA PRO A 25 9.59 -14.91 4.75
C PRO A 25 8.68 -14.22 5.77
N ASP A 26 9.18 -13.18 6.47
CA ASP A 26 8.44 -12.41 7.46
C ASP A 26 7.48 -11.39 6.83
N MET A 27 7.55 -11.20 5.50
CA MET A 27 6.66 -10.27 4.80
C MET A 27 5.21 -10.78 4.85
N PRO A 28 4.21 -9.87 4.96
CA PRO A 28 2.82 -10.26 4.93
C PRO A 28 2.49 -11.05 3.64
N GLN A 29 1.96 -12.25 3.84
CA GLN A 29 1.46 -13.07 2.74
C GLN A 29 0.06 -12.60 2.37
N GLU A 30 -0.14 -12.37 1.07
CA GLU A 30 -1.41 -11.99 0.49
C GLU A 30 -1.82 -13.09 -0.49
N GLU A 31 -3.04 -13.60 -0.33
CA GLU A 31 -3.65 -14.50 -1.31
C GLU A 31 -4.50 -13.66 -2.26
N SER A 32 -4.00 -13.46 -3.48
CA SER A 32 -4.70 -12.70 -4.53
C SER A 32 -4.67 -13.46 -5.84
N GLU A 33 -5.83 -13.55 -6.50
CA GLU A 33 -5.97 -14.12 -7.84
C GLU A 33 -5.61 -13.10 -8.95
N SER A 34 -5.25 -11.86 -8.59
CA SER A 34 -4.85 -10.84 -9.57
C SER A 34 -3.45 -11.10 -10.12
N ASP A 35 -3.25 -10.77 -11.40
CA ASP A 35 -1.94 -10.86 -12.08
C ASP A 35 -0.88 -9.95 -11.46
N PHE A 36 -1.32 -8.84 -10.86
CA PHE A 36 -0.49 -7.81 -10.26
C PHE A 36 -0.86 -7.54 -8.80
N ILE A 37 0.16 -7.28 -7.99
CA ILE A 37 0.07 -6.98 -6.56
C ILE A 37 0.68 -5.60 -6.30
N PHE A 38 -0.08 -4.73 -5.64
CA PHE A 38 0.42 -3.43 -5.20
C PHE A 38 1.08 -3.53 -3.83
N TRP A 39 2.36 -3.18 -3.79
CA TRP A 39 3.09 -3.03 -2.55
C TRP A 39 2.84 -1.64 -1.95
N CYS A 40 2.16 -1.64 -0.81
CA CYS A 40 1.68 -0.43 -0.16
C CYS A 40 2.35 -0.24 1.21
N LEU A 41 2.87 0.95 1.47
CA LEU A 41 3.48 1.33 2.75
C LEU A 41 2.73 2.46 3.44
N ARG A 42 3.09 2.68 4.71
CA ARG A 42 2.65 3.82 5.53
C ARG A 42 1.13 4.02 5.51
N PRO A 43 0.33 2.99 5.85
CA PRO A 43 -1.11 3.13 5.86
C PRO A 43 -1.54 4.20 6.86
N ARG A 44 -2.45 5.06 6.42
CA ARG A 44 -3.06 6.11 7.22
C ARG A 44 -4.57 6.03 7.06
N ARG A 45 -5.29 6.07 8.17
CA ARG A 45 -6.76 5.98 8.19
C ARG A 45 -7.37 7.29 8.63
N LEU A 46 -8.51 7.63 8.05
CA LEU A 46 -9.35 8.73 8.51
C LEU A 46 -10.05 8.34 9.81
N LEU A 47 -10.02 9.23 10.81
CA LEU A 47 -10.80 9.04 12.04
C LEU A 47 -12.30 8.94 11.76
N VAL A 48 -12.78 9.71 10.80
CA VAL A 48 -14.16 9.68 10.32
C VAL A 48 -14.14 9.43 8.80
N PRO A 49 -14.73 8.33 8.30
CA PRO A 49 -14.83 8.07 6.87
C PRO A 49 -15.51 9.22 6.13
N LEU A 50 -14.90 9.68 5.03
CA LEU A 50 -15.50 10.71 4.19
C LEU A 50 -16.56 10.08 3.28
N LYS A 51 -17.81 10.54 3.39
CA LYS A 51 -18.89 10.11 2.51
C LYS A 51 -18.62 10.59 1.09
N MET A 52 -18.37 9.63 0.20
CA MET A 52 -18.24 9.89 -1.23
C MET A 52 -18.47 8.62 -2.05
N GLY A 53 -18.89 8.82 -3.30
CA GLY A 53 -18.96 7.78 -4.33
C GLY A 53 -17.56 7.43 -4.84
N GLY A 54 -17.38 6.17 -5.22
CA GLY A 54 -16.22 5.74 -6.01
C GLY A 54 -16.58 5.68 -7.49
N ASP A 55 -15.55 5.55 -8.33
CA ASP A 55 -15.69 5.30 -9.77
C ASP A 55 -14.86 4.07 -10.17
N HIS A 56 -15.05 3.57 -11.38
CA HIS A 56 -14.35 2.41 -11.91
C HIS A 56 -12.84 2.67 -12.08
N LYS A 57 -12.01 1.71 -11.68
CA LYS A 57 -10.52 1.78 -11.68
C LYS A 57 -9.99 2.90 -10.78
N ILE A 58 -8.75 3.34 -11.03
CA ILE A 58 -8.13 4.47 -10.31
C ILE A 58 -8.72 5.76 -10.86
N TRP A 59 -9.37 6.53 -10.01
CA TRP A 59 -10.03 7.80 -10.36
C TRP A 59 -9.50 8.95 -9.50
N ARG A 60 -9.62 10.17 -10.02
CA ARG A 60 -9.08 11.35 -9.36
C ARG A 60 -10.07 11.91 -8.34
N LEU A 61 -9.62 12.08 -7.11
CA LEU A 61 -10.39 12.74 -6.06
C LEU A 61 -10.66 14.22 -6.41
N GLU A 62 -11.84 14.72 -6.05
CA GLU A 62 -12.16 16.14 -6.19
C GLU A 62 -11.28 16.99 -5.24
N LYS A 63 -10.80 18.14 -5.72
CA LYS A 63 -9.91 19.03 -4.94
C LYS A 63 -10.55 19.50 -3.64
N SER A 64 -11.86 19.72 -3.64
CA SER A 64 -12.63 20.14 -2.45
C SER A 64 -12.57 19.10 -1.31
N SER A 65 -12.50 17.81 -1.68
CA SER A 65 -12.44 16.69 -0.73
C SER A 65 -11.02 16.37 -0.25
N LEU A 66 -10.00 16.81 -0.98
CA LEU A 66 -8.59 16.46 -0.71
C LEU A 66 -8.08 17.04 0.62
N ALA A 67 -8.25 18.36 0.83
CA ALA A 67 -7.70 19.02 2.02
C ALA A 67 -8.34 18.53 3.33
N PRO A 68 -9.67 18.35 3.43
CA PRO A 68 -10.29 17.72 4.60
C PRO A 68 -9.81 16.29 4.84
N ALA A 69 -9.68 15.49 3.78
CA ALA A 69 -9.19 14.12 3.90
C ALA A 69 -7.76 14.11 4.46
N GLN A 70 -6.85 14.90 3.91
CA GLN A 70 -5.45 14.94 4.36
C GLN A 70 -5.29 15.29 5.84
N ARG A 71 -6.09 16.23 6.36
CA ARG A 71 -6.01 16.65 7.77
C ARG A 71 -6.47 15.57 8.76
N GLY A 72 -7.41 14.70 8.35
CA GLY A 72 -7.99 13.67 9.21
C GLY A 72 -7.21 12.36 9.25
N LEU A 73 -6.11 12.25 8.50
CA LEU A 73 -5.30 11.03 8.41
C LEU A 73 -4.48 10.81 9.67
N GLN A 74 -4.54 9.60 10.20
CA GLN A 74 -3.70 9.13 11.31
C GLN A 74 -2.96 7.87 10.87
N PRO A 75 -1.65 7.73 11.18
CA PRO A 75 -0.91 6.50 10.91
C PRO A 75 -1.59 5.30 11.55
N VAL A 76 -1.62 4.18 10.83
CA VAL A 76 -2.08 2.90 11.34
C VAL A 76 -0.92 1.92 11.31
N ARG A 77 -0.81 1.10 12.36
CA ARG A 77 0.16 0.01 12.39
C ARG A 77 -0.39 -1.16 11.58
N TRP A 78 0.33 -1.55 10.53
CA TRP A 78 0.05 -2.72 9.70
C TRP A 78 1.36 -3.48 9.42
N PRO A 79 1.39 -4.82 9.46
CA PRO A 79 0.32 -5.72 9.90
C PRO A 79 -0.13 -5.41 11.31
N LYS A 80 -1.35 -5.84 11.68
CA LYS A 80 -1.75 -5.79 13.09
C LYS A 80 -0.68 -6.57 13.85
N PRO A 81 0.02 -5.95 14.82
CA PRO A 81 1.02 -6.67 15.60
C PRO A 81 0.31 -7.83 16.28
N LEU A 82 0.91 -9.01 16.23
CA LEU A 82 0.65 -10.01 17.24
C LEU A 82 1.02 -9.38 18.59
N ASP A 83 0.33 -9.76 19.66
CA ASP A 83 0.36 -9.04 20.94
C ASP A 83 1.78 -8.84 21.51
N ASP A 84 2.78 -9.60 21.03
CA ASP A 84 4.17 -9.58 21.50
C ASP A 84 5.23 -8.97 20.54
N GLU A 85 4.90 -8.52 19.33
CA GLU A 85 5.95 -8.10 18.36
C GLU A 85 6.21 -6.58 18.26
N LYS A 86 7.50 -6.21 18.29
CA LYS A 86 8.02 -4.84 18.09
C LYS A 86 8.46 -4.64 16.63
N SER A 87 7.77 -3.73 15.93
CA SER A 87 8.19 -2.98 14.72
C SER A 87 8.74 -3.78 13.52
N MET A 88 7.93 -3.92 12.48
CA MET A 88 8.36 -4.37 11.14
C MET A 88 8.93 -3.18 10.34
N ALA A 89 10.16 -3.29 9.83
CA ALA A 89 10.72 -2.36 8.86
C ALA A 89 10.49 -2.87 7.42
N SER A 90 10.38 -1.96 6.45
CA SER A 90 10.20 -2.35 5.04
C SER A 90 11.46 -3.01 4.48
N PRO A 91 11.36 -4.17 3.79
CA PRO A 91 12.50 -4.75 3.09
C PRO A 91 12.89 -3.87 1.89
N ALA A 92 14.20 -3.64 1.73
CA ALA A 92 14.73 -2.95 0.57
C ALA A 92 14.71 -3.90 -0.64
N ILE A 93 14.11 -3.45 -1.74
CA ILE A 93 14.24 -4.14 -3.03
C ILE A 93 15.24 -3.37 -3.85
N GLU A 94 16.35 -4.03 -4.18
CA GLU A 94 17.28 -3.54 -5.17
C GLU A 94 16.53 -3.40 -6.49
N LYS A 95 16.39 -2.15 -6.97
CA LYS A 95 15.83 -1.87 -8.28
C LYS A 95 16.80 -2.41 -9.32
N THR A 96 16.60 -3.63 -9.80
CA THR A 96 17.31 -4.13 -10.98
C THR A 96 16.98 -3.19 -12.15
N GLY A 97 18.03 -2.68 -12.78
CA GLY A 97 18.01 -1.45 -13.57
C GLY A 97 16.95 -1.37 -14.67
N ALA A 98 16.16 -0.30 -14.63
CA ALA A 98 15.64 0.31 -15.84
C ALA A 98 16.81 1.01 -16.54
N THR A 99 17.57 0.25 -17.34
CA THR A 99 18.55 0.83 -18.27
C THR A 99 17.80 1.70 -19.27
N ALA A 100 18.11 2.99 -19.24
CA ALA A 100 17.68 3.97 -20.20
C ALA A 100 18.00 3.49 -21.63
N ALA A 101 16.96 3.31 -22.46
CA ALA A 101 17.13 3.32 -23.91
C ALA A 101 17.11 4.79 -24.35
N LYS A 102 18.25 5.20 -24.91
CA LYS A 102 18.53 6.49 -25.53
C LYS A 102 17.97 6.54 -26.95
#